data_AF-A0A5B3GK68-F1
#
_entry.id   AF-A0A5B3GK68-F1
#
_cell.length_a   1.000
_cell.length_b   1.000
_cell.length_c   1.000
_cell.angle_alpha   90.00
_cell.angle_beta   90.00
_cell.angle_gamma   90.00
#
_symmetry.space_group_name_H-M   'P 1'
#
loop_
_entity.id
_entity.type
_entity.pdbx_description
1 polymer ?
#
loop_
_entity_poly.entity_id
_entity_poly.type
_entity_poly.pdbx_seq_one_letter_code
_entity_poly.pdbx_strand_id
1 'polypeptide(L)' 'MYSIIKLDKMEDGIKNCLLAYAEQGVRPKEVIKSLLIQEARRLGFVLTPSSKIPQPRKSNPEPRKPAA' A
#
# COMPACT_ATOMS: atom_id res chain seq x y z
N MET A 1 -10.81 5.20 4.08
CA MET A 1 -10.75 5.67 2.68
C MET A 1 -10.38 4.47 1.82
N TYR A 2 -11.30 3.94 1.01
CA TYR A 2 -10.97 2.84 0.09
C TYR A 2 -10.27 3.44 -1.13
N SER A 3 -9.04 3.03 -1.43
CA SER A 3 -8.40 3.39 -2.69
C SER A 3 -9.15 2.69 -3.82
N ILE A 4 -9.99 3.44 -4.53
CA ILE A 4 -10.74 2.94 -5.68
C ILE A 4 -9.76 2.83 -6.83
N ILE A 5 -9.46 1.60 -7.24
CA ILE A 5 -8.62 1.32 -8.39
C ILE A 5 -9.49 1.50 -9.63
N LYS A 6 -9.23 2.56 -10.40
CA LYS A 6 -9.95 2.89 -11.63
C LYS A 6 -9.44 2.02 -12.77
N LEU A 7 -10.15 0.94 -13.07
CA LEU A 7 -9.75 -0.06 -14.06
C LEU A 7 -9.59 0.56 -15.46
N ASP A 8 -10.44 1.53 -15.81
CA ASP A 8 -10.43 2.28 -17.08
C ASP A 8 -9.13 3.04 -17.32
N LYS A 9 -8.43 3.45 -16.25
CA LYS A 9 -7.15 4.18 -16.32
C LYS A 9 -5.92 3.28 -16.33
N MET A 10 -6.08 1.97 -16.28
CA MET A 10 -4.97 1.02 -16.32
C MET A 10 -4.59 0.66 -17.76
N GLU A 11 -3.32 0.35 -17.97
CA GLU A 11 -2.87 -0.25 -19.23
C GLU A 11 -3.53 -1.61 -19.44
N ASP A 12 -3.79 -1.95 -20.70
CA ASP A 12 -4.55 -3.16 -21.04
C ASP A 12 -3.85 -4.45 -20.57
N GLY A 13 -2.52 -4.46 -20.50
CA GLY A 13 -1.77 -5.58 -19.93
C GLY A 13 -2.13 -5.87 -18.47
N ILE A 14 -2.31 -4.83 -17.65
CA ILE A 14 -2.72 -4.98 -16.25
C ILE A 14 -4.19 -5.39 -16.16
N LYS A 15 -5.07 -4.85 -17.01
CA LYS A 15 -6.49 -5.25 -17.03
C LYS A 15 -6.63 -6.74 -17.32
N ASN A 16 -5.97 -7.24 -18.37
CA ASN A 16 -6.02 -8.64 -18.78
C ASN A 16 -5.46 -9.55 -17.68
N CYS A 17 -4.36 -9.15 -17.03
CA CYS A 17 -3.81 -9.86 -15.89
C CYS A 17 -4.84 -9.97 -14.74
N LEU A 18 -5.46 -8.85 -14.33
CA LEU A 18 -6.45 -8.85 -13.26
C LEU A 18 -7.69 -9.68 -13.61
N LEU A 19 -8.12 -9.67 -14.87
CA LEU A 19 -9.23 -10.49 -15.35
C LEU A 19 -8.90 -11.98 -15.29
N ALA A 20 -7.71 -12.40 -15.74
CA ALA A 20 -7.29 -13.81 -15.67
C ALA A 20 -7.22 -14.35 -14.24
N TYR A 21 -6.83 -13.52 -13.27
CA TYR A 21 -6.87 -13.89 -11.85
C TYR A 21 -8.29 -13.90 -11.28
N ALA A 22 -9.16 -13.02 -11.77
CA ALA A 22 -10.57 -13.01 -11.36
C ALA A 22 -11.30 -14.29 -11.81
N GLU A 23 -10.97 -14.82 -12.99
CA GLU A 23 -11.46 -16.14 -13.47
C GLU A 23 -11.07 -17.29 -12.53
N GLN A 24 -9.95 -17.17 -11.83
CA GLN A 24 -9.48 -18.12 -10.82
C GLN A 24 -10.10 -17.85 -9.43
N GLY A 25 -11.04 -16.89 -9.32
CA GLY A 25 -11.67 -16.49 -8.06
C GLY A 25 -10.79 -15.61 -7.17
N VAL A 26 -9.66 -15.12 -7.66
CA VAL A 26 -8.76 -14.26 -6.90
C VAL A 26 -9.21 -12.81 -7.00
N ARG A 27 -9.35 -12.14 -5.86
CA ARG A 27 -9.79 -10.73 -5.82
C ARG A 27 -8.70 -9.83 -6.41
N PRO A 28 -9.02 -8.86 -7.28
CA PRO A 28 -8.04 -7.95 -7.88
C PRO A 28 -7.13 -7.23 -6.87
N LYS A 29 -7.66 -6.89 -5.69
CA LYS A 29 -6.87 -6.25 -4.62
C LYS A 29 -5.71 -7.12 -4.11
N GLU A 30 -5.88 -8.44 -4.08
CA GLU A 30 -4.85 -9.37 -3.62
C GLU A 30 -3.77 -9.54 -4.69
N VAL A 31 -4.17 -9.60 -5.96
CA VAL A 31 -3.26 -9.66 -7.11
C VAL A 31 -2.34 -8.45 -7.13
N ILE A 32 -2.91 -7.24 -7.03
CA ILE A 32 -2.14 -5.99 -7.04
C ILE A 32 -1.16 -5.93 -5.87
N LYS A 33 -1.60 -6.35 -4.69
CA LYS A 33 -0.72 -6.41 -3.51
C LYS A 33 0.45 -7.37 -3.74
N SER A 34 0.19 -8.54 -4.30
CA SER A 34 1.22 -9.53 -4.60
C SER A 34 2.21 -9.03 -5.66
N LEU A 35 1.73 -8.43 -6.75
CA LEU A 35 2.56 -7.85 -7.80
C LEU A 35 3.45 -6.72 -7.26
N LEU A 36 2.90 -5.83 -6.43
CA LEU A 36 3.68 -4.77 -5.79
C LEU A 36 4.77 -5.33 -4.86
N ILE A 37 4.45 -6.35 -4.05
CA ILE A 37 5.42 -6.99 -3.16
C ILE A 37 6.53 -7.68 -3.97
N GLN A 38 6.16 -8.37 -5.05
CA GLN A 38 7.11 -9.05 -5.94
C GLN A 38 8.07 -8.05 -6.59
N GLU A 39 7.55 -6.95 -7.14
CA GLU A 39 8.37 -5.94 -7.81
C GLU A 39 9.26 -5.19 -6.83
N ALA A 40 8.75 -4.85 -5.64
CA ALA A 40 9.56 -4.26 -4.58
C ALA A 40 10.73 -5.18 -4.18
N ARG A 41 10.47 -6.48 -4.01
CA ARG A 41 11.52 -7.46 -3.69
C ARG A 41 12.55 -7.59 -4.81
N ARG A 42 12.11 -7.60 -6.08
CA ARG A 42 13.00 -7.63 -7.25
C ARG A 42 13.97 -6.44 -7.25
N LEU A 43 13.49 -5.30 -6.79
CA LEU A 43 14.27 -4.06 -6.65
C LEU A 43 15.04 -3.96 -5.31
N GLY A 44 14.98 -4.97 -4.44
CA GLY A 44 15.67 -4.98 -3.14
C GLY A 44 14.94 -4.24 -2.02
N PHE A 45 13.70 -3.81 -2.23
CA PHE A 45 12.87 -3.12 -1.24
C PHE A 45 11.95 -4.07 -0.47
N VAL A 46 11.60 -3.67 0.76
CA VAL A 46 10.58 -4.34 1.59
C VAL A 46 9.40 -3.40 1.81
N LEU A 47 8.24 -3.75 1.23
CA LEU A 47 7.00 -3.01 1.47
C LEU A 47 6.48 -3.28 2.88
N THR A 48 6.47 -2.24 3.70
CA THR A 48 5.93 -2.30 5.06
C THR A 48 4.48 -1.80 5.04
N PRO A 49 3.50 -2.60 5.50
CA PRO A 49 2.11 -2.15 5.60
C PRO A 49 2.02 -0.88 6.45
N SER A 50 1.14 0.05 6.09
CA SER A 50 0.98 1.32 6.83
C SER A 50 0.74 1.12 8.33
N SER A 51 0.07 0.04 8.74
CA SER A 51 -0.17 -0.30 10.15
C SER A 51 1.11 -0.63 10.93
N LYS A 52 2.22 -0.93 10.26
CA LYS A 52 3.51 -1.25 10.87
C LYS A 52 4.52 -0.11 10.73
N ILE A 53 4.16 0.99 10.06
CA ILE A 53 5.01 2.18 10.00
C ILE A 53 4.98 2.83 11.38
N PRO A 54 6.14 3.05 12.03
CA PRO A 54 6.18 3.77 13.29
C PRO A 54 5.51 5.13 13.10
N GLN A 55 4.41 5.39 13.82
CA GLN A 55 3.83 6.73 13.81
C GLN A 55 4.81 7.67 14.50
N PRO A 56 5.05 8.87 13.96
CA PRO A 56 5.77 9.89 14.71
C PRO A 56 5.03 10.10 16.02
N ARG A 57 5.71 9.86 17.15
CA ARG A 57 5.15 10.22 18.46
C ARG A 57 4.80 11.69 18.35
N LYS A 58 3.55 12.05 18.66
CA LYS A 58 3.18 13.44 18.92
C LYS A 58 4.03 13.92 20.09
N SER A 59 5.24 14.42 19.82
CA SER A 59 5.92 15.30 20.74
C SER A 59 5.15 16.61 20.65
N ASN A 60 4.13 16.77 21.48
CA ASN A 60 3.90 18.09 22.03
C ASN A 60 5.11 18.34 22.94
N PRO A 61 6.03 19.27 22.62
CA PRO A 61 6.75 19.92 23.68
C PRO A 61 5.71 20.82 24.35
N GLU A 62 5.02 20.31 25.38
CA GLU A 62 4.46 21.25 26.35
C GLU A 62 5.65 22.10 26.83
N PRO A 63 5.59 23.44 26.72
CA PRO A 63 6.63 24.27 27.29
C PRO A 63 6.55 24.05 28.78
N ARG A 64 7.49 23.27 29.34
CA ARG A 64 7.71 23.23 30.77
C ARG A 64 7.99 24.67 31.18
N LYS A 65 7.02 25.30 31.85
CA LYS A 65 7.20 26.60 32.48
C LYS A 65 8.50 26.54 33.30
N PRO A 66 9.40 27.53 33.18
CA PRO A 66 10.50 27.65 34.13
C PRO A 66 9.89 27.77 35.52
N ALA A 67 10.38 26.97 36.46
CA ALA A 67 10.04 27.16 37.88
C ALA A 67 10.54 28.56 38.28
N ALA A 68 9.63 29.37 38.81
CA ALA A 68 9.94 30.66 39.43
C ALA A 68 10.46 30.45 40.86
#